data_AF-A0A1S3GFQ7-F1
#
_entry.id   AF-A0A1S3GFQ7-F1
#
_cell.length_a   1.000
_cell.length_b   1.000
_cell.length_c   1.000
_cell.angle_alpha   90.00
_cell.angle_beta   90.00
_cell.angle_gamma   90.00
#
_symmetry.space_group_name_H-M   'P 1'
#
loop_
_entity.id
_entity.type
_entity.pdbx_description
1 polymer ?
#
loop_
_entity_poly.entity_id
_entity_poly.type
_entity_poly.pdbx_seq_one_letter_code
_entity_poly.pdbx_strand_id
1 'polypeptide(L)'
;MKSRIRERDSSTLNESVQNTIMRDLKAVGKKFMHVLYPRKSNTLLRDWDLWGPLILCVTLALMLQRSSLDGEEDGGPQFAEVFVIVWFGAVIITLNSKLLGGNISFFQSLCVLGYCILPLTVAMVICRLVLLTEPGPVNFMIRLFVVTLMFAWSVVASTAFLADSQPPNRKALAVYPVFLFYFVISWMILTFIP
;
A
#
# COMPACT_ATOMS: atom_id res chain seq x y z
N MET A 1 -45.93 19.30 0.19
CA MET A 1 -44.98 18.46 0.98
C MET A 1 -44.55 17.16 0.28
N LYS A 2 -45.02 16.85 -0.94
CA LYS A 2 -44.75 15.58 -1.64
C LYS A 2 -43.69 15.68 -2.78
N SER A 3 -43.25 16.89 -3.14
CA SER A 3 -42.25 17.13 -4.19
C SER A 3 -40.80 17.15 -3.69
N ARG A 4 -40.59 17.50 -2.41
CA ARG A 4 -39.23 17.69 -1.84
C ARG A 4 -38.53 16.38 -1.42
N ILE A 5 -39.23 15.25 -1.44
CA ILE A 5 -38.69 13.92 -1.08
C ILE A 5 -38.20 13.17 -2.33
N ARG A 6 -38.76 13.46 -3.52
CA ARG A 6 -38.48 12.71 -4.75
C ARG A 6 -37.20 13.12 -5.49
N GLU A 7 -36.60 14.25 -5.14
CA GLU A 7 -35.32 14.73 -5.72
C GLU A 7 -34.07 14.15 -5.03
N ARG A 8 -34.18 13.67 -3.78
CA ARG A 8 -33.04 13.09 -3.06
C ARG A 8 -32.79 11.62 -3.39
N ASP A 9 -33.82 10.90 -3.81
CA ASP A 9 -33.68 9.48 -4.21
C ASP A 9 -33.33 9.30 -5.70
N SER A 10 -33.50 10.35 -6.51
CA SER A 10 -33.22 10.32 -7.96
C SER A 10 -31.84 10.82 -8.36
N SER A 11 -31.06 11.36 -7.41
CA SER A 11 -29.72 11.91 -7.65
C SER A 11 -28.59 10.89 -7.46
N THR A 12 -28.81 9.77 -6.76
CA THR A 12 -27.81 8.72 -6.54
C THR A 12 -27.89 7.57 -7.54
N LEU A 13 -29.02 7.39 -8.22
CA LEU A 13 -29.26 6.26 -9.12
C LEU A 13 -28.86 6.52 -10.59
N ASN A 14 -28.61 7.78 -10.97
CA ASN A 14 -28.17 8.17 -12.31
C ASN A 14 -26.74 8.74 -12.30
N GLU A 15 -25.98 8.54 -11.22
CA GLU A 15 -24.54 8.82 -11.28
C GLU A 15 -23.93 7.86 -12.29
N SER A 16 -23.45 8.40 -13.42
CA SER A 16 -22.70 7.60 -14.41
C SER A 16 -21.61 6.84 -13.67
N VAL A 17 -21.42 5.56 -14.01
CA VAL A 17 -20.35 4.71 -13.45
C VAL A 17 -19.00 5.41 -13.50
N GLN A 18 -18.77 6.26 -14.51
CA GLN A 18 -17.58 7.10 -14.65
C GLN A 18 -17.42 8.13 -13.53
N ASN A 19 -18.50 8.76 -13.07
CA ASN A 19 -18.47 9.74 -11.99
C ASN A 19 -18.16 9.07 -10.66
N THR A 20 -18.72 7.87 -10.42
CA THR A 20 -18.39 7.05 -9.25
C THR A 20 -16.92 6.65 -9.25
N ILE A 21 -16.42 6.11 -10.37
CA ILE A 21 -15.01 5.72 -10.51
C ILE A 21 -14.09 6.93 -10.34
N MET A 22 -14.42 8.08 -10.94
CA MET A 22 -13.58 9.27 -10.86
C MET A 22 -13.56 9.85 -9.44
N ARG A 23 -14.66 9.76 -8.70
CA ARG A 23 -14.74 10.17 -7.30
C ARG A 23 -13.87 9.28 -6.41
N ASP A 24 -13.95 7.96 -6.58
CA ASP A 24 -13.17 7.00 -5.81
C ASP A 24 -11.67 7.13 -6.13
N LEU A 25 -11.30 7.25 -7.42
CA LEU A 25 -9.92 7.47 -7.85
C LEU A 25 -9.33 8.78 -7.29
N LYS A 26 -10.13 9.85 -7.24
CA LYS A 26 -9.71 11.13 -6.65
C LYS A 26 -9.53 11.03 -5.13
N ALA A 27 -10.34 10.23 -4.44
CA ALA A 27 -10.19 9.96 -3.01
C ALA A 27 -8.92 9.16 -2.72
N VAL A 28 -8.68 8.09 -3.50
CA VAL A 28 -7.45 7.28 -3.47
C VAL A 28 -6.22 8.15 -3.75
N GLY A 29 -6.25 8.99 -4.79
CA GLY A 29 -5.16 9.89 -5.15
C GLY A 29 -4.78 10.89 -4.05
N LYS A 30 -5.77 11.45 -3.35
CA LYS A 30 -5.51 12.32 -2.18
C LYS A 30 -4.80 11.58 -1.05
N LYS A 31 -5.15 10.31 -0.80
CA LYS A 31 -4.50 9.47 0.22
C LYS A 31 -3.08 9.08 -0.19
N PHE A 32 -2.84 8.79 -1.47
CA PHE A 32 -1.49 8.56 -2.01
C PHE A 32 -0.59 9.78 -1.82
N MET A 33 -1.07 10.99 -2.13
CA MET A 33 -0.30 12.21 -1.92
C MET A 33 0.01 12.46 -0.44
N HIS A 34 -0.85 12.02 0.48
CA HIS A 34 -0.61 12.15 1.91
C HIS A 34 0.46 11.19 2.43
N VAL A 35 0.56 9.99 1.83
CA VAL A 35 1.66 9.04 2.13
C VAL A 35 2.99 9.56 1.58
N LEU A 36 2.99 10.15 0.39
CA LEU A 36 4.19 10.76 -0.20
C LEU A 36 4.59 12.09 0.46
N TYR A 37 3.63 12.81 1.03
CA TYR A 37 3.84 14.09 1.71
C TYR A 37 3.01 14.14 3.00
N PRO A 38 3.57 13.73 4.15
CA PRO A 38 2.84 13.63 5.41
C PRO A 38 2.45 15.03 5.91
N ARG A 39 1.27 15.50 5.50
CA ARG A 39 0.72 16.81 5.89
C ARG A 39 -0.39 16.59 6.90
N LYS A 40 -0.08 16.66 8.21
CA LYS A 40 -1.00 16.45 9.37
C LYS A 40 -2.49 16.68 9.04
N SER A 41 -3.19 15.64 8.61
CA SER A 41 -4.64 15.69 8.42
C SER A 41 -5.22 14.34 8.84
N ASN A 42 -5.52 14.24 10.13
CA ASN A 42 -6.13 13.06 10.76
C ASN A 42 -7.54 12.73 10.21
N THR A 43 -8.11 13.55 9.34
CA THR A 43 -9.49 13.45 8.85
C THR A 43 -9.63 12.62 7.56
N LEU A 44 -8.60 12.55 6.71
CA LEU A 44 -8.69 11.92 5.37
C LEU A 44 -8.55 10.39 5.37
N LEU A 45 -8.00 9.80 6.44
CA LEU A 45 -7.82 8.34 6.57
C LEU A 45 -8.95 7.66 7.34
N ARG A 46 -9.96 8.41 7.79
CA ARG A 46 -11.12 7.87 8.52
C ARG A 46 -12.12 7.16 7.61
N ASP A 47 -12.13 7.51 6.33
CA ASP A 47 -12.96 6.86 5.32
C ASP A 47 -12.24 5.61 4.80
N TRP A 48 -12.74 4.42 5.12
CA TRP A 48 -12.21 3.16 4.60
C TRP A 48 -12.29 3.13 3.09
N ASP A 49 -11.17 2.86 2.45
CA ASP A 49 -11.14 2.61 1.02
C ASP A 49 -10.08 1.55 0.75
N LEU A 50 -10.57 0.32 0.50
CA LEU A 50 -9.75 -0.85 0.19
C LEU A 50 -9.30 -0.86 -1.27
N TRP A 51 -9.85 0.01 -2.14
CA TRP A 51 -9.47 0.05 -3.56
C TRP A 51 -8.03 0.52 -3.75
N GLY A 52 -7.59 1.54 -2.99
CA GLY A 52 -6.21 2.02 -3.06
C GLY A 52 -5.17 0.92 -2.74
N PRO A 53 -5.24 0.29 -1.55
CA PRO A 53 -4.41 -0.87 -1.20
C PRO A 53 -4.48 -2.01 -2.21
N LEU A 54 -5.68 -2.31 -2.71
CA LEU A 54 -5.88 -3.37 -3.70
C LEU A 54 -5.15 -3.05 -5.02
N ILE A 55 -5.31 -1.83 -5.55
CA ILE A 55 -4.65 -1.38 -6.79
C ILE A 55 -3.14 -1.44 -6.62
N LEU A 56 -2.60 -0.98 -5.48
CA LEU A 56 -1.17 -1.06 -5.20
C LEU A 56 -0.66 -2.50 -5.13
N CYS A 57 -1.40 -3.38 -4.45
CA CYS A 57 -1.06 -4.79 -4.32
C CYS A 57 -1.07 -5.49 -5.69
N VAL A 58 -2.09 -5.26 -6.51
CA VAL A 58 -2.20 -5.83 -7.86
C VAL A 58 -1.08 -5.30 -8.75
N THR A 59 -0.81 -3.99 -8.72
CA THR A 59 0.30 -3.40 -9.48
C THR A 59 1.64 -4.01 -9.06
N LEU A 60 1.86 -4.18 -7.75
CA LEU A 60 3.06 -4.80 -7.21
C LEU A 60 3.20 -6.24 -7.70
N ALA A 61 2.16 -7.05 -7.54
CA ALA A 61 2.16 -8.46 -7.91
C ALA A 61 2.36 -8.66 -9.42
N LEU A 62 1.69 -7.87 -10.27
CA LEU A 62 1.82 -7.97 -11.72
C LEU A 62 3.21 -7.56 -12.22
N MET A 63 3.83 -6.57 -11.61
CA MET A 63 5.17 -6.11 -12.01
C MET A 63 6.29 -7.02 -11.50
N LEU A 64 6.04 -7.76 -10.42
CA LEU A 64 6.98 -8.72 -9.85
C LEU A 64 6.84 -10.12 -10.46
N GLN A 65 5.67 -10.43 -11.02
CA GLN A 65 5.44 -11.67 -11.74
C GLN A 65 6.38 -11.76 -12.95
N ARG A 66 7.26 -12.77 -12.95
CA ARG A 66 7.99 -13.15 -14.16
C ARG A 66 7.08 -13.96 -15.06
N SER A 67 7.05 -13.60 -16.34
CA SER A 67 6.33 -14.35 -17.35
C SER A 67 7.18 -15.57 -17.70
N SER A 68 6.74 -16.75 -17.28
CA SER A 68 7.27 -18.05 -17.71
C SER A 68 6.99 -18.25 -19.20
N LEU A 69 7.75 -17.57 -20.06
CA LEU A 69 7.66 -17.73 -21.51
C LEU A 69 8.53 -18.90 -22.00
N ASP A 70 9.50 -19.33 -21.20
CA ASP A 70 10.29 -20.53 -21.43
C ASP A 70 10.03 -21.51 -20.29
N GLY A 71 9.72 -22.76 -20.61
CA GLY A 71 9.20 -23.80 -19.70
C GLY A 71 10.13 -24.30 -18.59
N GLU A 72 11.01 -23.45 -18.08
CA GLU A 72 11.69 -23.68 -16.80
C GLU A 72 10.81 -23.15 -15.65
N GLU A 73 10.73 -23.91 -14.56
CA GLU A 73 10.09 -23.48 -13.31
C GLU A 73 10.86 -22.30 -12.72
N ASP A 74 10.57 -21.10 -13.23
CA ASP A 74 11.21 -19.85 -12.87
C ASP A 74 10.79 -19.49 -11.43
N GLY A 75 11.75 -19.52 -10.50
CA GLY A 75 11.55 -19.39 -9.05
C GLY A 75 11.15 -17.98 -8.56
N GLY A 76 10.49 -17.19 -9.40
CA GLY A 76 9.91 -15.90 -9.02
C GLY A 76 8.59 -16.04 -8.25
N PRO A 77 8.21 -15.04 -7.42
CA PRO A 77 7.01 -15.10 -6.62
C PRO A 77 5.78 -15.05 -7.52
N GLN A 78 4.86 -15.98 -7.28
CA GLN A 78 3.61 -16.01 -8.01
C GLN A 78 2.74 -14.81 -7.59
N PHE A 79 1.86 -14.35 -8.48
CA PHE A 79 0.88 -13.29 -8.16
C PHE A 79 0.16 -13.56 -6.83
N ALA A 80 -0.27 -14.81 -6.63
CA ALA A 80 -0.95 -15.24 -5.43
C ALA A 80 -0.09 -15.11 -4.16
N GLU A 81 1.22 -15.37 -4.26
CA GLU A 81 2.14 -15.28 -3.13
C GLU A 81 2.29 -13.82 -2.65
N VAL A 82 2.57 -12.90 -3.58
CA VAL A 82 2.65 -11.46 -3.27
C VAL A 82 1.33 -10.97 -2.67
N PHE A 83 0.19 -11.37 -3.26
CA PHE A 83 -1.13 -11.00 -2.79
C PHE A 83 -1.41 -11.49 -1.37
N VAL A 84 -1.11 -12.76 -1.08
CA VAL A 84 -1.31 -13.36 0.24
C VAL A 84 -0.41 -12.69 1.27
N ILE A 85 0.88 -12.49 0.98
CA ILE A 85 1.82 -11.84 1.90
C ILE A 85 1.35 -10.44 2.28
N VAL A 86 0.93 -9.64 1.29
CA VAL A 86 0.48 -8.26 1.52
C VAL A 86 -0.81 -8.22 2.33
N TRP A 87 -1.84 -8.95 1.92
CA TRP A 87 -3.15 -8.91 2.59
C TRP A 87 -3.15 -9.60 3.94
N PHE A 88 -2.62 -10.82 4.02
CA PHE A 88 -2.58 -11.57 5.26
C PHE A 88 -1.62 -10.95 6.27
N GLY A 89 -0.47 -10.45 5.80
CA GLY A 89 0.45 -9.66 6.63
C GLY A 89 -0.22 -8.41 7.21
N ALA A 90 -0.92 -7.63 6.38
CA ALA A 90 -1.66 -6.45 6.85
C ALA A 90 -2.74 -6.81 7.88
N VAL A 91 -3.46 -7.92 7.69
CA VAL A 91 -4.46 -8.44 8.66
C VAL A 91 -3.79 -8.79 9.99
N ILE A 92 -2.69 -9.53 9.99
CA ILE A 92 -1.97 -9.91 11.21
C ILE A 92 -1.52 -8.67 11.99
N ILE A 93 -0.90 -7.70 11.31
CA ILE A 93 -0.41 -6.46 11.93
C ILE A 93 -1.57 -5.64 12.50
N THR A 94 -2.68 -5.58 11.76
CA THR A 94 -3.88 -4.87 12.19
C THR A 94 -4.50 -5.53 13.42
N LEU A 95 -4.62 -6.86 13.44
CA LEU A 95 -5.08 -7.62 14.61
C LEU A 95 -4.18 -7.37 15.81
N ASN A 96 -2.85 -7.44 15.63
CA ASN A 96 -1.90 -7.16 16.68
C ASN A 96 -2.08 -5.73 17.23
N SER A 97 -2.15 -4.74 16.36
CA SER A 97 -2.37 -3.34 16.72
C SER A 97 -3.68 -3.12 17.47
N LYS A 98 -4.73 -3.88 17.15
CA LYS A 98 -6.01 -3.85 17.87
C LYS A 98 -5.94 -4.51 19.23
N LEU A 99 -5.32 -5.69 19.33
CA LEU A 99 -5.13 -6.42 20.58
C LEU A 99 -4.24 -5.66 21.58
N LEU A 100 -3.31 -4.84 21.08
CA LEU A 100 -2.49 -3.95 21.90
C LEU A 100 -3.28 -2.78 22.52
N GLY A 101 -4.52 -2.55 22.10
CA GLY A 101 -5.38 -1.48 22.59
C GLY A 101 -5.42 -0.24 21.69
N GLY A 102 -5.10 -0.38 20.40
CA GLY A 102 -5.17 0.72 19.43
C GLY A 102 -6.59 1.24 19.21
N ASN A 103 -6.75 2.57 19.23
CA ASN A 103 -8.06 3.23 19.09
C ASN A 103 -8.52 3.39 17.61
N ILE A 104 -7.72 2.92 16.66
CA ILE A 104 -8.03 3.03 15.22
C ILE A 104 -8.82 1.81 14.74
N SER A 105 -9.82 1.94 13.88
CA SER A 105 -10.61 0.77 13.41
C SER A 105 -9.78 -0.21 12.56
N PHE A 106 -10.22 -1.47 12.51
CA PHE A 106 -9.56 -2.57 11.77
C PHE A 106 -9.42 -2.24 10.28
N PHE A 107 -10.54 -1.82 9.68
CA PHE A 107 -10.66 -1.10 8.40
C PHE A 107 -9.49 -0.14 8.11
N GLN A 108 -9.20 0.72 9.09
CA GLN A 108 -8.24 1.82 8.93
C GLN A 108 -6.86 1.32 8.78
N SER A 109 -6.49 0.47 9.73
CA SER A 109 -5.12 0.05 9.87
C SER A 109 -4.76 -0.80 8.67
N LEU A 110 -5.67 -1.66 8.19
CA LEU A 110 -5.51 -2.34 6.90
C LEU A 110 -5.29 -1.37 5.74
N CYS A 111 -6.16 -0.36 5.60
CA CYS A 111 -6.03 0.62 4.53
C CYS A 111 -4.70 1.37 4.62
N VAL A 112 -4.36 1.92 5.79
CA VAL A 112 -3.14 2.69 6.04
C VAL A 112 -1.89 1.87 5.72
N LEU A 113 -1.84 0.61 6.19
CA LEU A 113 -0.72 -0.29 5.91
C LEU A 113 -0.56 -0.52 4.41
N GLY A 114 -1.67 -0.72 3.70
CA GLY A 114 -1.69 -0.88 2.25
C GLY A 114 -1.31 0.39 1.48
N TYR A 115 -1.83 1.56 1.87
CA TYR A 115 -1.47 2.84 1.24
C TYR A 115 0.02 3.15 1.40
N CYS A 116 0.61 2.77 2.52
CA CYS A 116 2.04 2.93 2.77
C CYS A 116 2.92 1.96 1.94
N ILE A 117 2.35 1.08 1.12
CA ILE A 117 3.09 0.32 0.09
C ILE A 117 3.41 1.19 -1.13
N LEU A 118 2.71 2.31 -1.34
CA LEU A 118 2.91 3.19 -2.49
C LEU A 118 4.39 3.57 -2.75
N PRO A 119 5.18 4.01 -1.75
CA PRO A 119 6.60 4.33 -1.97
C PRO A 119 7.38 3.13 -2.51
N LEU A 120 7.08 1.91 -2.04
CA LEU A 120 7.70 0.67 -2.54
C LEU A 120 7.25 0.33 -3.96
N THR A 121 5.98 0.57 -4.31
CA THR A 121 5.51 0.45 -5.69
C THR A 121 6.25 1.41 -6.61
N VAL A 122 6.48 2.66 -6.17
CA VAL A 122 7.29 3.65 -6.90
C VAL A 122 8.74 3.18 -7.02
N ALA A 123 9.33 2.64 -5.94
CA ALA A 123 10.68 2.07 -5.96
C ALA A 123 10.82 0.99 -7.03
N MET A 124 9.82 0.11 -7.13
CA MET A 124 9.79 -0.96 -8.12
C MET A 124 9.68 -0.43 -9.56
N VAL A 125 8.83 0.59 -9.81
CA VAL A 125 8.78 1.25 -11.13
C VAL A 125 10.14 1.88 -11.48
N ILE A 126 10.78 2.57 -10.54
CA ILE A 126 12.11 3.15 -10.76
C ILE A 126 13.13 2.04 -11.05
N CYS A 127 13.14 0.96 -10.28
CA CYS A 127 14.06 -0.16 -10.50
C CYS A 127 13.86 -0.78 -11.90
N ARG A 128 12.62 -0.91 -12.38
CA ARG A 128 12.33 -1.38 -13.75
C ARG A 128 12.85 -0.42 -14.82
N LEU A 129 12.77 0.90 -14.60
CA LEU A 129 13.34 1.88 -15.52
C LEU A 129 14.87 1.86 -15.53
N VAL A 130 15.50 1.63 -14.37
CA VAL A 130 16.97 1.52 -14.28
C VAL A 130 17.48 0.28 -15.03
N LEU A 131 16.71 -0.81 -15.11
CA LEU A 131 17.06 -1.98 -15.93
C LEU A 131 17.08 -1.72 -17.45
N LEU A 132 16.48 -0.63 -17.93
CA LEU A 132 16.59 -0.24 -19.34
C LEU A 132 17.99 0.31 -19.68
N THR A 133 18.82 0.57 -18.66
CA THR A 133 20.21 0.99 -18.80
C THR A 133 21.16 -0.21 -18.67
N GLU A 134 22.37 -0.09 -19.23
CA GLU A 134 23.37 -1.17 -19.31
C GLU A 134 23.52 -1.96 -17.98
N PRO A 135 23.48 -3.31 -18.02
CA PRO A 135 23.60 -4.14 -16.83
C PRO A 135 25.00 -4.02 -16.21
N GLY A 136 25.06 -3.63 -14.94
CA GLY A 136 26.32 -3.50 -14.22
C GLY A 136 26.13 -3.40 -12.70
N PRO A 137 27.21 -3.50 -11.91
CA PRO A 137 27.15 -3.44 -10.44
C PRO A 137 26.60 -2.11 -9.92
N VAL A 138 26.75 -1.03 -10.69
CA VAL A 138 26.20 0.29 -10.39
C VAL A 138 24.66 0.27 -10.40
N ASN A 139 24.03 -0.49 -11.31
CA ASN A 139 22.58 -0.64 -11.37
C ASN A 139 22.04 -1.28 -10.08
N PHE A 140 22.67 -2.36 -9.63
CA PHE A 140 22.32 -3.01 -8.37
C PHE A 140 22.44 -2.05 -7.17
N MET A 141 23.53 -1.26 -7.09
CA MET A 141 23.71 -0.27 -6.03
C MET A 141 22.61 0.80 -6.03
N ILE A 142 22.22 1.30 -7.21
CA ILE A 142 21.12 2.27 -7.35
C ILE A 142 19.80 1.65 -6.89
N ARG A 143 19.48 0.43 -7.33
CA ARG A 143 18.27 -0.30 -6.91
C ARG A 143 18.22 -0.48 -5.39
N LEU A 144 19.34 -0.95 -4.81
CA LEU A 144 19.46 -1.13 -3.36
C LEU A 144 19.22 0.17 -2.61
N PHE A 145 19.81 1.27 -3.07
CA PHE A 145 19.63 2.58 -2.47
C PHE A 145 18.19 3.09 -2.55
N VAL A 146 17.58 3.03 -3.74
CA VAL A 146 16.20 3.46 -3.98
C VAL A 146 15.21 2.66 -3.14
N VAL A 147 15.32 1.33 -3.13
CA VAL A 147 14.44 0.48 -2.33
C VAL A 147 14.62 0.74 -0.84
N THR A 148 15.85 0.93 -0.37
CA THR A 148 16.11 1.23 1.05
C THR A 148 15.49 2.55 1.49
N LEU A 149 15.60 3.60 0.66
CA LEU A 149 14.98 4.90 0.94
C LEU A 149 13.45 4.81 0.97
N MET A 150 12.86 4.12 0.00
CA MET A 150 11.40 3.96 -0.08
C MET A 150 10.86 3.04 1.02
N PHE A 151 11.61 2.01 1.40
CA PHE A 151 11.35 1.19 2.58
C PHE A 151 11.31 2.03 3.85
N ALA A 152 12.35 2.82 4.10
CA ALA A 152 12.40 3.70 5.25
C ALA A 152 11.21 4.67 5.26
N TRP A 153 10.85 5.23 4.09
CA TRP A 153 9.69 6.11 3.95
C TRP A 153 8.38 5.40 4.28
N SER A 154 8.16 4.19 3.76
CA SER A 154 6.98 3.37 4.04
C SER A 154 6.84 3.05 5.53
N VAL A 155 7.94 2.70 6.19
CA VAL A 155 7.96 2.45 7.64
C VAL A 155 7.65 3.73 8.40
N VAL A 156 8.31 4.85 8.11
CA VAL A 156 8.08 6.13 8.80
C VAL A 156 6.63 6.60 8.62
N ALA A 157 6.10 6.56 7.39
CA ALA A 157 4.72 6.95 7.11
C ALA A 157 3.73 6.07 7.88
N SER A 158 3.87 4.75 7.80
CA SER A 158 2.97 3.81 8.48
C SER A 158 3.04 3.93 10.00
N THR A 159 4.25 4.03 10.56
CA THR A 159 4.45 4.16 12.01
C THR A 159 3.97 5.49 12.55
N ALA A 160 4.06 6.59 11.79
CA ALA A 160 3.47 7.87 12.20
C ALA A 160 1.95 7.75 12.42
N PHE A 161 1.22 7.06 11.53
CA PHE A 161 -0.22 6.87 11.68
C PHE A 161 -0.57 5.84 12.77
N LEU A 162 0.15 4.72 12.80
CA LEU A 162 -0.18 3.61 13.69
C LEU A 162 0.27 3.88 15.13
N ALA A 163 1.47 4.42 15.34
CA ALA A 163 2.02 4.68 16.66
C ALA A 163 1.28 5.80 17.41
N ASP A 164 0.69 6.76 16.70
CA ASP A 164 -0.18 7.79 17.30
C ASP A 164 -1.52 7.20 17.79
N SER A 165 -1.92 6.05 17.23
CA SER A 165 -3.13 5.34 17.64
C SER A 165 -2.91 4.37 18.79
N GLN A 166 -1.66 4.14 19.21
CA GLN A 166 -1.28 3.18 20.24
C GLN A 166 -0.97 3.85 21.59
N PRO A 167 -1.22 3.15 22.72
CA PRO A 167 -0.78 3.61 24.04
C PRO A 167 0.74 3.87 24.07
N PRO A 168 1.22 4.90 24.79
CA PRO A 168 2.63 5.32 24.76
C PRO A 168 3.61 4.20 25.14
N ASN A 169 3.21 3.31 26.05
CA ASN A 169 4.05 2.19 26.51
C ASN A 169 4.03 0.95 25.59
N ARG A 170 3.28 0.99 24.48
CA ARG A 170 3.09 -0.17 23.56
C ARG A 170 3.46 0.13 22.11
N LYS A 171 3.92 1.35 21.80
CA LYS A 171 4.26 1.77 20.44
C LYS A 171 5.30 0.86 19.78
N ALA A 172 6.36 0.51 20.49
CA ALA A 172 7.42 -0.34 19.96
C ALA A 172 6.92 -1.74 19.52
N LEU A 173 6.00 -2.34 20.30
CA LEU A 173 5.42 -3.65 19.97
C LEU A 173 4.56 -3.61 18.71
N ALA A 174 3.91 -2.47 18.43
CA ALA A 174 3.16 -2.28 17.19
C ALA A 174 4.07 -1.97 15.98
N VAL A 175 5.20 -1.29 16.19
CA VAL A 175 6.14 -0.89 15.13
C VAL A 175 6.95 -2.07 14.60
N TYR A 176 7.34 -3.01 15.46
CA TYR A 176 8.14 -4.18 15.06
C TYR A 176 7.53 -5.01 13.90
N PRO A 177 6.26 -5.48 13.98
CA PRO A 177 5.67 -6.24 12.88
C PRO A 177 5.44 -5.39 11.61
N VAL A 178 5.25 -4.07 11.76
CA VAL A 178 5.15 -3.13 10.63
C VAL A 178 6.48 -3.04 9.87
N PHE A 179 7.60 -2.93 10.59
CA PHE A 179 8.92 -2.93 9.99
C PHE A 179 9.19 -4.23 9.22
N LEU A 180 8.93 -5.37 9.84
CA LEU A 180 9.13 -6.70 9.23
C LEU A 180 8.30 -6.85 7.95
N PHE A 181 7.05 -6.41 7.98
CA PHE A 181 6.16 -6.44 6.82
C PHE A 181 6.72 -5.68 5.61
N TYR A 182 7.11 -4.42 5.79
CA TYR A 182 7.71 -3.67 4.68
C TYR A 182 9.08 -4.20 4.29
N PHE A 183 9.82 -4.80 5.22
CA PHE A 183 11.12 -5.39 4.94
C PHE A 183 10.98 -6.59 3.99
N VAL A 184 10.03 -7.48 4.25
CA VAL A 184 9.73 -8.63 3.37
C VAL A 184 9.33 -8.15 1.98
N ILE A 185 8.43 -7.15 1.87
CA ILE A 185 8.03 -6.61 0.57
C ILE A 185 9.22 -5.98 -0.18
N SER A 186 10.04 -5.21 0.52
CA SER A 186 11.23 -4.55 -0.06
C SER A 186 12.26 -5.59 -0.53
N TRP A 187 12.44 -6.65 0.25
CA TRP A 187 13.30 -7.77 -0.09
C TRP A 187 12.83 -8.50 -1.34
N MET A 188 11.51 -8.73 -1.46
CA MET A 188 10.91 -9.31 -2.67
C MET A 188 11.18 -8.43 -3.89
N ILE A 189 11.02 -7.10 -3.78
CA ILE A 189 11.32 -6.17 -4.86
C ILE A 189 12.78 -6.25 -5.29
N LEU A 190 13.73 -6.32 -4.35
CA LEU A 190 15.15 -6.41 -4.68
C LEU A 190 15.53 -7.72 -5.35
N THR A 191 14.99 -8.83 -4.85
CA THR A 191 15.39 -10.19 -5.26
C THR A 191 14.74 -10.60 -6.58
N PHE A 192 13.46 -10.27 -6.78
CA PHE A 192 12.66 -10.83 -7.87
C PHE A 192 12.42 -9.86 -9.02
N ILE A 193 12.86 -8.61 -8.90
CA ILE A 193 12.97 -7.75 -10.08
C ILE A 193 13.95 -8.41 -11.07
N PRO A 194 13.55 -8.59 -12.34
CA PRO A 194 14.36 -9.20 -13.39
C PRO A 194 15.72 -8.51 -13.60
#